data_AF-A0A2P4SFQ2-F1
#
_entry.id   AF-A0A2P4SFQ2-F1
#
_cell.length_a   1.000
_cell.length_b   1.000
_cell.length_c   1.000
_cell.angle_alpha   90.00
_cell.angle_beta   90.00
_cell.angle_gamma   90.00
#
_symmetry.space_group_name_H-M   'P 1'
#
loop_
_entity.id
_entity.type
_entity.pdbx_description
1 polymer ?
#
loop_
_entity_poly.entity_id
_entity_poly.type
_entity_poly.pdbx_seq_one_letter_code
_entity_poly.pdbx_strand_id
1 'polypeptide(L)'
;DTSAERGAPFCSLYYVIKLVKGDPAAFLPIISYSFTSFSTYIAELLVKCDVELTAKSDLRFIEAIYKLLRDQFQYKPILTKEQFLQFGFAERKMQIVCDIINCVMKKHKELSNLNKVEGED
;
A
#
# COMPACT_ATOMS: atom_id res chain seq x y z
N ASP A 1 29.49 -22.78 17.71
CA ASP A 1 28.98 -23.22 16.39
C ASP A 1 27.52 -23.60 16.54
N THR A 2 26.54 -22.92 15.94
CA THR A 2 26.45 -22.62 14.52
C THR A 2 25.72 -21.29 14.29
N SER A 3 26.34 -20.50 13.41
CA SER A 3 25.93 -19.27 12.77
C SER A 3 24.41 -19.13 12.48
N ALA A 4 23.73 -18.20 13.16
CA ALA A 4 22.35 -17.82 12.84
C ALA A 4 22.15 -16.31 12.56
N GLU A 5 23.20 -15.48 12.50
CA GLU A 5 23.02 -14.01 12.40
C GLU A 5 23.81 -13.32 11.28
N ARG A 6 23.88 -13.90 10.08
CA ARG A 6 24.49 -13.21 8.91
C ARG A 6 23.65 -13.25 7.62
N GLY A 7 22.32 -13.24 7.72
CA GLY A 7 21.40 -13.19 6.57
C GLY A 7 20.86 -11.79 6.21
N ALA A 8 20.97 -10.80 7.10
CA ALA A 8 20.27 -9.51 6.96
C ALA A 8 20.81 -8.52 5.90
N PRO A 9 22.12 -8.37 5.63
CA PRO A 9 22.60 -7.26 4.79
C PRO A 9 22.27 -7.44 3.31
N PHE A 10 22.22 -8.68 2.82
CA PHE A 10 21.92 -8.97 1.42
C PHE A 10 20.44 -8.77 1.08
N CYS A 11 19.52 -9.07 2.00
CA CYS A 11 18.07 -8.90 1.78
C CYS A 11 17.69 -7.40 1.70
N SER A 12 18.22 -6.58 2.60
CA SER A 12 17.97 -5.13 2.60
C SER A 12 18.57 -4.44 1.38
N LEU A 13 19.82 -4.76 1.02
CA LEU A 13 20.46 -4.21 -0.17
C LEU A 13 19.73 -4.62 -1.46
N TYR A 14 19.30 -5.89 -1.57
CA TYR A 14 18.53 -6.37 -2.70
C TYR A 14 17.20 -5.64 -2.85
N TYR A 15 16.50 -5.38 -1.74
CA TYR A 15 15.25 -4.62 -1.76
C TYR A 15 15.45 -3.17 -2.22
N VAL A 16 16.49 -2.49 -1.72
CA VAL A 16 16.84 -1.13 -2.17
C VAL A 16 17.13 -1.11 -3.67
N ILE A 17 17.87 -2.10 -4.19
CA ILE A 17 18.13 -2.22 -5.64
C ILE A 17 16.82 -2.35 -6.43
N LYS A 18 15.86 -3.14 -5.95
CA LYS A 18 14.54 -3.29 -6.59
C LYS A 18 13.76 -1.97 -6.60
N LEU A 19 13.77 -1.21 -5.50
CA LEU A 19 13.16 0.11 -5.43
C LEU A 19 13.80 1.08 -6.43
N VAL A 20 15.13 1.16 -6.48
CA VAL A 20 15.88 2.04 -7.39
C VAL A 20 15.62 1.69 -8.86
N LYS A 21 15.48 0.40 -9.18
CA LYS A 21 15.10 -0.07 -10.53
C LYS A 21 13.63 0.16 -10.86
N GLY A 22 12.83 0.59 -9.89
CA GLY A 22 11.38 0.72 -10.07
C GLY A 22 10.71 -0.64 -10.29
N ASP A 23 11.22 -1.71 -9.69
CA ASP A 23 10.57 -3.02 -9.74
C ASP A 23 9.25 -2.97 -8.93
N PRO A 24 8.08 -3.22 -9.54
CA PRO A 24 6.80 -3.17 -8.85
C PRO A 24 6.75 -4.07 -7.61
N ALA A 25 7.42 -5.23 -7.63
CA ALA A 25 7.39 -6.19 -6.53
C ALA A 25 7.95 -5.63 -5.22
N ALA A 26 8.72 -4.53 -5.26
CA ALA A 26 9.16 -3.82 -4.05
C ALA A 26 8.11 -2.82 -3.53
N PHE A 27 7.16 -2.36 -4.34
CA PHE A 27 6.15 -1.39 -3.90
C PHE A 27 4.85 -2.06 -3.45
N LEU A 28 4.48 -3.19 -4.06
CA LEU A 28 3.23 -3.91 -3.74
C LEU A 28 3.09 -4.27 -2.25
N PRO A 29 4.13 -4.80 -1.55
CA PRO A 29 4.01 -5.13 -0.13
C PRO A 29 3.78 -3.90 0.75
N ILE A 30 4.39 -2.76 0.42
CA ILE A 30 4.23 -1.50 1.15
C ILE A 30 2.78 -1.00 1.03
N ILE A 31 2.23 -1.04 -0.19
CA ILE A 31 0.83 -0.66 -0.45
C ILE A 31 -0.11 -1.61 0.28
N SER A 32 0.11 -2.92 0.18
CA SER A 32 -0.71 -3.94 0.85
C SER A 32 -0.77 -3.67 2.35
N TYR A 33 0.39 -3.55 3.00
CA TYR A 33 0.50 -3.27 4.43
C TYR A 33 -0.28 -2.01 4.84
N SER A 34 -0.18 -0.94 4.03
CA SER A 34 -0.85 0.34 4.30
C SER A 34 -2.36 0.19 4.41
N PHE A 35 -2.99 -0.72 3.65
CA PHE A 35 -4.43 -0.92 3.69
C PHE A 35 -4.89 -2.06 4.61
N THR A 36 -4.09 -3.12 4.76
CA THR A 36 -4.55 -4.32 5.48
C THR A 36 -4.11 -4.37 6.93
N SER A 37 -2.99 -3.75 7.28
CA SER A 37 -2.31 -4.01 8.56
C SER A 37 -1.95 -2.75 9.35
N PHE A 38 -1.85 -1.59 8.69
CA PHE A 38 -1.57 -0.33 9.36
C PHE A 38 -2.66 0.09 10.36
N SER A 39 -3.93 -0.09 10.01
CA SER A 39 -5.06 0.32 10.85
C SER A 39 -6.28 -0.59 10.66
N THR A 40 -6.89 -1.00 11.76
CA THR A 40 -8.16 -1.75 11.79
C THR A 40 -9.29 -1.00 11.07
N TYR A 41 -9.45 0.31 11.30
CA TYR A 41 -10.46 1.13 10.61
C TYR A 41 -10.32 1.11 9.09
N ILE A 42 -9.09 1.07 8.57
CA ILE A 42 -8.83 1.02 7.13
C ILE A 42 -9.09 -0.39 6.59
N ALA A 43 -8.73 -1.43 7.34
CA ALA A 43 -9.06 -2.80 6.98
C ALA A 43 -10.58 -3.04 6.96
N GLU A 44 -11.32 -2.47 7.92
CA GLU A 44 -12.79 -2.51 7.93
C GLU A 44 -13.40 -1.74 6.75
N LEU A 45 -12.82 -0.60 6.38
CA LEU A 45 -13.22 0.13 5.18
C LEU A 45 -13.08 -0.73 3.92
N LEU A 46 -11.99 -1.49 3.78
CA LEU A 46 -11.83 -2.43 2.66
C LEU A 46 -12.97 -3.45 2.60
N VAL A 47 -13.34 -4.02 3.74
CA VAL A 47 -14.44 -4.99 3.84
C VAL A 47 -15.77 -4.33 3.46
N LYS A 48 -16.05 -3.12 3.99
CA LYS A 48 -17.26 -2.35 3.64
C LYS A 48 -17.35 -2.00 2.15
N CYS A 49 -16.21 -1.83 1.49
CA CYS A 49 -16.13 -1.55 0.06
C CYS A 49 -16.09 -2.80 -0.83
N ASP A 50 -16.17 -4.01 -0.25
CA ASP A 50 -16.03 -5.30 -0.96
C ASP A 50 -14.69 -5.39 -1.74
N VAL A 51 -13.63 -4.84 -1.16
CA VAL A 51 -12.28 -4.85 -1.75
C VAL A 51 -11.41 -5.89 -1.07
N GLU A 52 -11.32 -7.07 -1.66
CA GLU A 52 -10.37 -8.08 -1.25
C GLU A 52 -8.98 -7.81 -1.86
N LEU A 53 -7.90 -7.89 -1.08
CA LEU A 53 -6.53 -7.68 -1.58
C LEU A 53 -5.64 -8.93 -1.46
N THR A 54 -6.14 -9.99 -0.84
CA THR A 54 -5.43 -11.26 -0.60
C THR A 54 -5.49 -12.20 -1.80
N ALA A 55 -4.45 -13.02 -1.98
CA ALA A 55 -4.38 -14.09 -2.98
C ALA A 55 -4.63 -13.66 -4.45
N LYS A 56 -4.40 -12.39 -4.79
CA LYS A 56 -4.56 -11.84 -6.14
C LYS A 56 -3.23 -11.81 -6.90
N SER A 57 -3.31 -11.87 -8.23
CA SER A 57 -2.18 -11.49 -9.08
C SER A 57 -1.88 -10.00 -8.95
N ASP A 58 -0.64 -9.59 -9.23
CA ASP A 58 -0.21 -8.18 -9.13
C ASP A 58 -1.12 -7.22 -9.92
N LEU A 59 -1.59 -7.64 -11.10
CA LEU A 59 -2.53 -6.86 -11.91
C LEU A 59 -3.86 -6.65 -11.18
N ARG A 60 -4.47 -7.73 -10.68
CA ARG A 60 -5.77 -7.66 -9.98
C ARG A 60 -5.66 -6.89 -8.67
N PHE A 61 -4.51 -7.00 -7.99
CA PHE A 61 -4.19 -6.20 -6.82
C PHE A 61 -4.15 -4.70 -7.16
N ILE A 62 -3.38 -4.30 -8.17
CA ILE A 62 -3.28 -2.89 -8.58
C ILE A 62 -4.62 -2.35 -9.10
N GLU A 63 -5.41 -3.16 -9.81
CA GLU A 63 -6.77 -2.80 -10.21
C GLU A 63 -7.67 -2.45 -9.03
N ALA A 64 -7.65 -3.30 -8.00
CA ALA A 64 -8.42 -3.10 -6.78
C ALA A 64 -7.96 -1.84 -6.03
N ILE A 65 -6.64 -1.66 -5.85
CA ILE A 65 -6.08 -0.48 -5.20
C ILE A 65 -6.45 0.80 -5.96
N TYR A 66 -6.31 0.82 -7.28
CA TYR A 66 -6.57 2.01 -8.07
C TYR A 66 -8.06 2.38 -8.07
N LYS A 67 -8.95 1.39 -8.04
CA LYS A 67 -10.38 1.61 -7.87
C LYS A 67 -10.67 2.20 -6.48
N LEU A 68 -10.15 1.56 -5.43
CA LEU A 68 -10.30 2.03 -4.05
C LEU A 68 -9.81 3.47 -3.85
N LEU A 69 -8.63 3.79 -4.39
CA LEU A 69 -8.05 5.14 -4.29
C LEU A 69 -8.93 6.21 -4.92
N ARG A 70 -9.53 5.92 -6.08
CA ARG A 70 -10.46 6.86 -6.72
C ARG A 70 -11.77 6.98 -5.95
N ASP A 71 -12.36 5.85 -5.59
CA ASP A 71 -13.72 5.80 -5.06
C ASP A 71 -13.79 6.29 -3.60
N GLN A 72 -12.79 5.94 -2.78
CA GLN A 72 -12.81 6.22 -1.33
C GLN A 72 -11.85 7.34 -0.88
N PHE A 73 -10.75 7.53 -1.62
CA PHE A 73 -9.72 8.50 -1.27
C PHE A 73 -9.68 9.71 -2.21
N GLN A 74 -10.49 9.70 -3.29
CA GLN A 74 -10.51 10.72 -4.33
C GLN A 74 -9.12 11.00 -4.92
N TYR A 75 -8.23 10.00 -4.86
CA TYR A 75 -6.87 10.07 -5.38
C TYR A 75 -6.80 9.39 -6.73
N LYS A 76 -6.27 10.09 -7.72
CA LYS A 76 -5.98 9.56 -9.06
C LYS A 76 -4.47 9.36 -9.21
N PRO A 77 -3.97 8.11 -9.21
CA PRO A 77 -2.55 7.84 -9.41
C PRO A 77 -2.02 8.45 -10.72
N ILE A 78 -0.77 8.94 -10.69
CA ILE A 78 -0.12 9.57 -11.85
C ILE A 78 0.27 8.56 -12.95
N LEU A 79 0.54 7.31 -12.58
CA LEU A 79 0.83 6.23 -13.51
C LEU A 79 -0.43 5.43 -13.83
N THR A 80 -0.50 4.87 -15.03
CA THR A 80 -1.48 3.81 -15.36
C THR A 80 -1.11 2.51 -14.65
N LYS A 81 -2.06 1.55 -14.61
CA LYS A 81 -1.86 0.24 -13.97
C LYS A 81 -0.70 -0.51 -14.64
N GLU A 82 -0.65 -0.43 -15.96
CA GLU A 82 0.37 -1.05 -16.80
C GLU A 82 1.74 -0.41 -16.56
N GLN A 83 1.81 0.93 -16.53
CA GLN A 83 3.06 1.64 -16.20
C GLN A 83 3.54 1.34 -14.78
N PHE A 84 2.62 1.17 -13.82
CA PHE A 84 2.99 0.80 -12.45
C PHE A 84 3.60 -0.61 -12.39
N LEU A 85 3.11 -1.55 -13.19
CA LEU A 85 3.57 -2.95 -13.21
C LEU A 85 4.79 -3.20 -14.12
N GLN A 86 5.24 -2.22 -14.89
CA GLN A 86 6.47 -2.30 -15.67
C GLN A 86 7.69 -1.93 -14.83
N PHE A 87 8.89 -2.43 -15.17
CA PHE A 87 10.13 -1.92 -14.57
C PHE A 87 10.34 -0.42 -14.90
N GLY A 88 11.04 0.31 -14.04
CA GLY A 88 11.27 1.75 -14.17
C GLY A 88 10.24 2.60 -13.42
N PHE A 89 10.16 3.89 -13.76
CA PHE A 89 9.31 4.89 -13.08
C PHE A 89 9.50 4.96 -11.55
N ALA A 90 10.70 4.62 -11.05
CA ALA A 90 10.97 4.48 -9.62
C ALA A 90 10.52 5.69 -8.79
N GLU A 91 10.87 6.90 -9.23
CA GLU A 91 10.47 8.14 -8.58
C GLU A 91 8.94 8.30 -8.51
N ARG A 92 8.24 8.08 -9.63
CA ARG A 92 6.78 8.21 -9.69
C ARG A 92 6.06 7.14 -8.88
N LYS A 93 6.60 5.93 -8.82
CA LYS A 93 6.07 4.86 -7.95
C LYS A 93 6.27 5.18 -6.48
N MET A 94 7.45 5.71 -6.11
CA MET A 94 7.71 6.18 -4.75
C MET A 94 6.72 7.29 -4.37
N GLN A 95 6.50 8.26 -5.27
CA GLN A 95 5.52 9.33 -5.07
C GLN A 95 4.11 8.76 -4.83
N ILE A 96 3.65 7.81 -5.66
CA ILE A 96 2.36 7.13 -5.47
C ILE A 96 2.29 6.45 -4.09
N VAL A 97 3.35 5.75 -3.66
CA VAL A 97 3.37 5.08 -2.36
C VAL A 97 3.30 6.10 -1.21
N CYS A 98 4.06 7.18 -1.27
CA CYS A 98 3.98 8.26 -0.29
C CYS A 98 2.58 8.89 -0.23
N ASP A 99 1.97 9.15 -1.39
CA ASP A 99 0.60 9.67 -1.49
C ASP A 99 -0.40 8.70 -0.86
N ILE A 100 -0.30 7.39 -1.14
CA ILE A 100 -1.14 6.35 -0.54
C ILE A 100 -1.02 6.37 0.99
N ILE A 101 0.20 6.40 1.53
CA ILE A 101 0.42 6.44 2.98
C ILE A 101 -0.24 7.68 3.59
N ASN A 102 -0.09 8.85 2.97
CA ASN A 102 -0.72 10.08 3.43
C ASN A 102 -2.26 10.00 3.39
N CYS A 103 -2.81 9.48 2.29
CA CYS A 103 -4.25 9.25 2.13
C CYS A 103 -4.81 8.33 3.23
N VAL A 104 -4.14 7.20 3.47
CA VAL A 104 -4.48 6.24 4.51
C VAL A 104 -4.41 6.87 5.90
N MET A 105 -3.32 7.59 6.21
CA MET A 105 -3.17 8.27 7.51
C MET A 105 -4.25 9.31 7.75
N LYS A 106 -4.61 10.10 6.73
CA LYS A 106 -5.69 11.08 6.82
C LYS A 106 -7.03 10.39 7.08
N LYS A 107 -7.36 9.37 6.29
CA LYS A 107 -8.61 8.61 6.44
C LYS A 107 -8.70 7.90 7.79
N HIS A 108 -7.59 7.36 8.29
CA HIS A 108 -7.53 6.78 9.63
C HIS A 108 -7.91 7.79 10.72
N LYS A 109 -7.38 9.02 10.65
CA LYS A 109 -7.72 10.09 11.60
C LYS A 109 -9.20 10.48 11.51
N GLU A 110 -9.74 10.56 10.30
CA GLU A 110 -11.18 10.83 10.08
C GLU A 110 -12.03 9.74 10.77
N LEU A 111 -11.76 8.45 10.49
CA LEU A 111 -12.54 7.34 11.02
C LEU A 111 -12.37 7.14 12.53
N SER A 112 -11.16 7.28 13.06
CA SER A 112 -10.89 7.10 14.49
C SER A 112 -11.49 8.22 15.35
N ASN A 113 -11.63 9.44 14.82
CA ASN A 113 -12.28 10.53 15.54
C ASN A 113 -13.80 10.39 15.55
N LEU A 114 -14.41 9.90 14.45
CA LEU A 114 -15.86 9.62 14.40
C LEU A 114 -16.28 8.61 15.48
N ASN A 115 -15.51 7.53 15.64
CA ASN A 115 -15.79 6.50 16.65
C ASN A 115 -15.67 7.00 18.11
N LYS A 116 -14.97 8.11 18.36
CA LYS A 116 -14.93 8.71 19.71
C LYS A 116 -16.20 9.49 20.04
N VAL A 117 -16.83 10.08 19.04
CA VAL A 117 -18.04 10.90 19.22
C VAL A 117 -19.29 10.02 19.34
N GLU A 118 -19.31 8.86 18.69
CA GLU A 118 -20.43 7.89 18.78
C GLU A 118 -20.45 7.07 20.10
N GLY A 119 -19.48 7.25 20.99
CA GLY A 119 -19.38 6.54 22.27
C GLY A 119 -19.79 7.37 23.50
N GLU A 120 -20.32 8.58 23.31
CA GLU A 120 -20.70 9.54 24.37
C GLU A 120 -22.23 9.76 24.51
N ASP A 121 -23.05 8.83 23.98
CA ASP A 121 -24.50 8.78 24.21
C ASP A 121 -24.90 7.72 25.26
#